data_AF-A0A4Q3QXH9-F1
#
_entry.id   AF-A0A4Q3QXH9-F1
#
_cell.length_a   1.000
_cell.length_b   1.000
_cell.length_c   1.000
_cell.angle_alpha   90.00
_cell.angle_beta   90.00
_cell.angle_gamma   90.00
#
_symmetry.space_group_name_H-M   'P 1'
#
loop_
_entity.id
_entity.type
_entity.pdbx_description
1 polymer ?
#
loop_
_entity_poly.entity_id
_entity_poly.type
_entity_poly.pdbx_seq_one_letter_code
_entity_poly.pdbx_strand_id
1 'polypeptide(L)' 'LHQLMMDWYFSQSDKTVWLSTAPKSRAETFYRKAGWQETGMYGKGEIKFEMTKAKWDQTRS' A
#
# COMPACT_ATOMS: atom_id res chain seq x y z
N LEU A 1 8.95 -0.45 -10.72
CA LEU A 1 9.69 -0.87 -9.50
C LEU A 1 8.77 -1.29 -8.35
N HIS A 2 7.76 -0.49 -7.96
CA HIS A 2 6.84 -0.82 -6.85
C HIS A 2 6.19 -2.21 -6.98
N GLN A 3 5.69 -2.58 -8.16
CA GLN A 3 5.11 -3.91 -8.40
C GLN A 3 6.11 -5.04 -8.13
N LEU A 4 7.34 -4.93 -8.65
CA LEU A 4 8.40 -5.92 -8.40
C LEU A 4 8.72 -6.06 -6.91
N MET A 5 8.75 -4.95 -6.16
CA MET A 5 8.98 -4.96 -4.72
C MET A 5 7.86 -5.68 -3.97
N MET A 6 6.60 -5.42 -4.33
CA MET A 6 5.43 -6.07 -3.72
C MET A 6 5.32 -7.54 -4.10
N ASP A 7 5.61 -7.88 -5.36
CA ASP A 7 5.70 -9.26 -5.82
C ASP A 7 6.76 -10.03 -5.04
N TRP A 8 7.96 -9.46 -4.90
CA TRP A 8 9.02 -10.07 -4.11
C TRP A 8 8.61 -10.21 -2.64
N TYR A 9 8.06 -9.16 -2.02
CA TYR A 9 7.61 -9.20 -0.64
C TYR A 9 6.57 -10.30 -0.40
N PHE A 10 5.51 -10.36 -1.22
CA PHE A 10 4.44 -11.35 -1.07
C PHE A 10 4.82 -12.77 -1.55
N SER A 11 5.94 -12.91 -2.29
CA SER A 11 6.55 -14.21 -2.54
C SER A 11 7.24 -14.80 -1.31
N GLN A 12 7.66 -13.94 -0.36
CA GLN A 12 8.38 -14.34 0.85
C GLN A 12 7.51 -14.30 2.12
N SER A 13 6.41 -13.54 2.12
CA SER A 13 5.56 -13.38 3.30
C SER A 13 4.12 -13.02 2.96
N ASP A 14 3.18 -13.51 3.78
CA ASP A 14 1.75 -13.18 3.65
C ASP A 14 1.31 -12.09 4.63
N LYS A 15 2.27 -11.46 5.33
CA LYS A 15 1.99 -10.43 6.32
C LYS A 15 1.49 -9.15 5.64
N THR A 16 0.52 -8.49 6.29
CA THR A 16 0.07 -7.16 5.86
C THR A 16 1.22 -6.17 5.94
N VAL A 17 1.54 -5.54 4.81
CA VAL A 17 2.48 -4.42 4.76
C VAL A 17 1.70 -3.12 4.91
N TRP A 18 2.31 -2.15 5.58
CA TRP A 18 1.71 -0.84 5.77
C TRP A 18 2.75 0.25 5.61
N LEU A 19 2.28 1.45 5.26
CA LEU A 19 3.07 2.66 5.16
C LEU A 19 2.18 3.87 5.47
N SER A 20 2.81 5.02 5.68
CA SER A 20 2.08 6.29 5.77
C SER A 20 2.67 7.34 4.82
N THR A 21 1.85 8.31 4.42
CA THR A 21 2.28 9.42 3.58
C THR A 21 1.48 10.69 3.86
N ALA A 22 2.04 11.84 3.52
CA ALA A 22 1.35 13.11 3.71
C ALA A 22 0.11 13.22 2.80
N PRO A 23 -0.99 13.83 3.29
CA PRO A 23 -2.18 14.10 2.49
C PRO A 23 -1.88 15.10 1.37
N LYS A 24 -2.67 15.04 0.30
CA LYS A 24 -2.58 15.88 -0.92
C LYS A 24 -1.24 15.75 -1.65
N SER A 25 -0.54 14.63 -1.44
CA SER A 25 0.73 14.34 -2.08
C SER A 25 0.56 13.49 -3.34
N ARG A 26 1.59 13.50 -4.19
CA ARG A 26 1.65 12.56 -5.33
C ARG A 26 1.67 11.10 -4.87
N ALA A 27 2.28 10.84 -3.70
CA ALA A 27 2.35 9.50 -3.11
C ALA A 27 0.97 9.00 -2.68
N GLU A 28 0.13 9.84 -2.06
CA GLU A 28 -1.25 9.48 -1.73
C GLU A 28 -2.01 9.01 -2.99
N THR A 29 -1.96 9.82 -4.05
CA THR A 29 -2.64 9.50 -5.32
C THR A 29 -2.09 8.22 -5.93
N PHE A 30 -0.77 8.02 -5.85
CA PHE A 30 -0.11 6.80 -6.32
C PHE A 30 -0.60 5.56 -5.57
N TYR A 31 -0.61 5.56 -4.23
CA TYR A 31 -1.00 4.39 -3.44
C TYR A 31 -2.47 4.04 -3.60
N ARG A 32 -3.36 5.04 -3.67
CA ARG A 32 -4.78 4.82 -4.00
C ARG A 32 -4.95 4.13 -5.36
N LYS A 33 -4.22 4.60 -6.39
CA LYS A 33 -4.26 3.99 -7.74
C LYS A 33 -3.59 2.62 -7.81
N ALA A 34 -2.60 2.37 -6.96
CA ALA A 34 -1.91 1.09 -6.85
C ALA A 34 -2.69 0.05 -6.01
N GLY A 35 -3.94 0.34 -5.62
CA GLY A 35 -4.82 -0.59 -4.93
C GLY A 35 -4.63 -0.69 -3.42
N TRP A 36 -3.85 0.20 -2.81
CA TRP A 36 -3.67 0.21 -1.36
C TRP A 36 -4.95 0.64 -0.65
N GLN A 37 -5.21 0.01 0.49
CA GLN A 37 -6.33 0.36 1.35
C GLN A 37 -5.92 1.49 2.30
N GLU A 38 -6.60 2.63 2.23
CA GLU A 38 -6.51 3.64 3.28
C GLU A 38 -7.17 3.11 4.57
N THR A 39 -6.45 3.16 5.69
CA THR A 39 -6.93 2.69 7.00
C THR A 39 -7.07 3.80 8.04
N GLY A 40 -6.87 5.06 7.62
CA GLY A 40 -7.10 6.26 8.43
C GLY A 40 -5.84 7.12 8.58
N MET A 41 -5.82 7.97 9.59
CA MET A 41 -4.70 8.86 9.87
C MET A 41 -3.68 8.21 10.82
N TYR A 42 -2.40 8.49 10.62
CA TYR A 42 -1.29 8.02 11.44
C TYR A 42 -0.40 9.18 11.89
N GLY A 43 0.03 9.12 13.16
CA GLY A 43 0.96 10.08 13.74
C GLY A 43 0.51 11.53 13.63
N LYS A 44 1.39 12.39 13.10
CA LYS A 44 1.19 13.84 12.96
C LYS A 44 0.35 14.22 11.73
N GLY A 45 -0.67 13.45 11.40
CA GLY A 45 -1.59 13.74 10.29
C GLY A 45 -1.16 13.20 8.94
N GLU A 46 -0.43 12.08 8.91
CA GLU A 46 -0.22 11.32 7.67
C GLU A 46 -1.40 10.36 7.42
N ILE A 47 -1.60 9.93 6.19
CA ILE A 47 -2.57 8.91 5.81
C ILE A 47 -1.87 7.55 5.87
N LYS A 48 -2.46 6.59 6.57
CA LYS A 48 -2.00 5.21 6.64
C LYS A 48 -2.61 4.39 5.50
N PHE A 49 -1.76 3.61 4.84
CA PHE A 49 -2.12 2.66 3.81
C PHE A 49 -1.69 1.26 4.20
N GLU A 50 -2.52 0.28 3.87
CA GLU A 50 -2.27 -1.14 4.09
C GLU A 50 -2.48 -1.93 2.80
N MET A 51 -1.66 -2.95 2.60
CA MET A 51 -1.78 -3.92 1.53
C MET A 51 -1.71 -5.33 2.11
N THR A 52 -2.73 -6.13 1.83
CA THR A 52 -2.74 -7.56 2.11
C THR A 52 -2.38 -8.33 0.84
N LYS A 53 -1.86 -9.55 0.98
CA LYS A 53 -1.57 -10.42 -0.17
C LYS A 53 -2.80 -10.63 -1.05
N ALA A 54 -3.94 -10.94 -0.45
CA ALA A 54 -5.19 -11.14 -1.18
C ALA A 54 -5.60 -9.92 -2.02
N LYS A 55 -5.38 -8.70 -1.50
CA LYS A 55 -5.66 -7.48 -2.25
C LYS A 55 -4.62 -7.23 -3.35
N TRP A 56 -3.35 -7.51 -3.08
CA TRP A 56 -2.30 -7.46 -4.09
C TRP A 56 -2.60 -8.40 -5.27
N ASP A 57 -3.01 -9.63 -5.00
CA ASP A 57 -3.36 -10.61 -6.04
C ASP A 57 -4.53 -10.11 -6.92
N GLN A 58 -5.52 -9.43 -6.34
CA GLN A 58 -6.61 -8.79 -7.09
C GLN A 58 -6.16 -7.61 -7.97
N THR A 59 -5.07 -6.92 -7.62
CA THR A 59 -4.55 -5.83 -8.46
C THR A 59 -3.80 -6.35 -9.69
N ARG A 60 -3.53 -7.65 -9.76
CA ARG A 60 -2.82 -8.32 -10.86
C ARG A 60 -3.74 -9.10 -11.80
N SER A 61 -5.00 -9.32 -11.42
CA SER A 61 -5.99 -10.08 -12.19
C SER A 61 -6.54 -9.31 -13.39
#